data_AF-A0A950ZUF9-F1
#
_entry.id   AF-A0A950ZUF9-F1
#
_cell.length_a   1.000
_cell.length_b   1.000
_cell.length_c   1.000
_cell.angle_alpha   90.00
_cell.angle_beta   90.00
_cell.angle_gamma   90.00
#
_symmetry.space_group_name_H-M   'P 1'
#
loop_
_entity.id
_entity.type
_entity.pdbx_description
1 polymer ?
#
loop_
_entity_poly.entity_id
_entity_poly.type
_entity_poly.pdbx_seq_one_letter_code
_entity_poly.pdbx_strand_id
1 'polypeptide(L)'
;MGVGTAAFSDYLHGRDTTRREHVLELQRDLGYRSFSAAVYRELAGWLLPIALTTDVGTVLVGSLIDEMREQKILAPALSTIERLAWETRRRAERLVFVQLTTALTDVQRAQLDALLVVQPGARLTTLAMLR
;
A
#
# COMPACT_ATOMS: atom_id res chain seq x y z
N MET A 1 24.28 12.97 3.11
CA MET A 1 22.86 13.37 3.00
C MET A 1 22.00 12.33 3.71
N GLY A 2 21.86 12.46 5.03
CA GLY A 2 21.04 11.56 5.85
C GLY A 2 20.05 12.42 6.61
N VAL A 3 18.77 12.35 6.25
CA VAL A 3 17.70 13.01 7.01
C VAL A 3 17.55 12.25 8.31
N GLY A 4 17.94 12.90 9.41
CA GLY A 4 17.94 12.33 10.74
C GLY A 4 16.53 11.97 11.20
N THR A 5 16.38 10.74 11.70
CA THR A 5 15.17 10.15 12.29
C THR A 5 14.60 10.96 13.46
N ALA A 6 15.35 11.95 13.98
CA ALA A 6 14.91 12.86 15.03
C ALA A 6 13.78 13.81 14.59
N ALA A 7 13.73 14.22 13.32
CA ALA A 7 12.69 15.16 12.84
C ALA A 7 11.28 14.52 12.79
N PHE A 8 11.21 13.19 12.69
CA PHE A 8 9.95 12.44 12.71
C PHE A 8 9.35 12.32 14.12
N SER A 9 10.20 12.27 15.16
CA SER A 9 9.74 12.10 16.54
C SER A 9 9.12 13.38 17.11
N ASP A 10 9.68 14.55 16.77
CA ASP A 10 9.14 15.85 17.21
C ASP A 10 7.78 16.16 16.57
N TYR A 11 7.51 15.63 15.38
CA TYR A 11 6.22 15.80 14.71
C TYR A 11 5.08 14.99 15.37
N LEU A 12 5.41 14.00 16.21
CA LEU A 12 4.44 13.07 16.83
C LEU A 12 3.97 13.51 18.23
N HIS A 13 4.69 14.35 18.95
CA HIS A 13 4.53 14.47 20.42
C HIS A 13 3.80 15.70 20.98
N GLY A 14 3.22 16.58 20.16
CA GLY A 14 2.37 17.62 20.73
C GLY A 14 1.63 18.46 19.71
N ARG A 15 0.29 18.50 19.81
CA ARG A 15 -0.62 19.64 19.50
C ARG A 15 -2.04 19.18 19.14
N ASP A 16 -2.75 18.54 20.08
CA ASP A 16 -4.13 18.08 19.82
C ASP A 16 -5.19 19.19 19.93
N THR A 17 -4.91 20.33 20.58
CA THR A 17 -5.96 21.31 20.90
C THR A 17 -6.10 22.46 19.89
N THR A 18 -5.06 22.79 19.11
CA THR A 18 -5.06 23.92 18.14
C THR A 18 -5.24 23.45 16.68
N ARG A 19 -5.27 22.13 16.44
CA ARG A 19 -5.28 21.54 15.08
C ARG A 19 -6.62 21.75 14.36
N ARG A 20 -7.74 21.72 15.08
CA ARG A 20 -9.07 21.92 14.47
C ARG A 20 -9.29 23.35 13.98
N GLU A 21 -8.77 24.35 14.70
CA GLU A 21 -8.89 25.75 14.30
C GLU A 21 -8.01 26.08 13.09
N HIS A 22 -6.74 25.63 13.07
CA HIS A 22 -5.87 25.85 11.90
C HIS A 22 -6.26 25.03 10.65
N VAL A 23 -6.89 23.87 10.81
CA VAL A 23 -7.38 23.05 9.68
C VAL A 23 -8.55 23.73 8.96
N LEU A 24 -9.35 24.54 9.66
CA LEU A 24 -10.46 25.28 9.06
C LEU A 24 -10.00 26.54 8.33
N GLU A 25 -8.93 27.21 8.79
CA GLU A 25 -8.33 28.35 8.09
C GLU A 25 -7.65 27.92 6.77
N LEU A 26 -6.94 26.79 6.75
CA LEU A 26 -6.26 26.29 5.53
C LEU A 26 -7.23 25.80 4.45
N GLN A 27 -8.46 25.41 4.81
CA GLN A 27 -9.46 24.91 3.87
C GLN A 27 -10.09 25.99 2.99
N ARG A 28 -10.20 27.24 3.47
CA ARG A 28 -10.87 28.31 2.71
C ARG A 28 -9.95 29.05 1.73
N ASP A 29 -8.68 29.21 2.07
CA ASP A 29 -7.79 30.11 1.30
C ASP A 29 -6.77 29.39 0.39
N LEU A 30 -6.49 28.09 0.59
CA LEU A 30 -5.43 27.36 -0.12
C LEU A 30 -5.92 26.21 -1.04
N GLY A 31 -7.24 25.95 -1.05
CA GLY A 31 -7.87 24.95 -1.94
C GLY A 31 -7.64 23.50 -1.52
N TYR A 32 -7.42 23.23 -0.23
CA TYR A 32 -7.22 21.88 0.29
C TYR A 32 -8.54 21.15 0.53
N ARG A 33 -8.60 19.86 0.15
CA ARG A 33 -9.73 18.96 0.39
C ARG A 33 -9.50 18.14 1.65
N SER A 34 -10.56 17.84 2.41
CA SER A 34 -10.48 16.95 3.56
C SER A 34 -10.31 15.49 3.15
N PHE A 35 -9.59 14.72 3.95
CA PHE A 35 -9.57 13.27 3.81
C PHE A 35 -10.93 12.67 4.18
N SER A 36 -11.50 11.88 3.28
CA SER A 36 -12.80 11.25 3.45
C SER A 36 -12.77 9.79 2.98
N ALA A 37 -13.80 9.02 3.29
CA ALA A 37 -13.92 7.64 2.79
C ALA A 37 -13.98 7.56 1.25
N ALA A 38 -14.44 8.61 0.57
CA ALA A 38 -14.42 8.67 -0.89
C ALA A 38 -12.99 8.82 -1.41
N VAL A 39 -12.23 9.76 -0.85
CA VAL A 39 -10.81 9.98 -1.15
C VAL A 39 -9.97 8.73 -0.84
N TYR A 40 -10.29 8.03 0.25
CA TYR A 40 -9.65 6.75 0.57
C TYR A 40 -9.80 5.74 -0.57
N ARG A 41 -11.02 5.58 -1.11
CA ARG A 41 -11.27 4.65 -2.22
C ARG A 41 -10.62 5.10 -3.52
N GLU A 42 -10.64 6.40 -3.79
CA GLU A 42 -9.97 7.02 -4.94
C GLU A 42 -8.47 6.70 -4.92
N LEU A 43 -7.79 7.01 -3.81
CA LEU A 43 -6.37 6.74 -3.63
C LEU A 43 -6.03 5.24 -3.65
N ALA A 44 -6.89 4.38 -3.09
CA ALA A 44 -6.70 2.94 -3.19
C ALA A 44 -6.80 2.43 -4.63
N GLY A 45 -7.70 3.01 -5.44
CA GLY A 45 -7.81 2.71 -6.86
C GLY A 45 -6.59 3.19 -7.66
N TRP A 46 -6.13 4.41 -7.37
CA TRP A 46 -4.94 5.00 -7.98
C TRP A 46 -3.66 4.23 -7.63
N LEU A 47 -3.51 3.78 -6.38
CA LEU A 47 -2.34 3.05 -5.91
C LEU A 47 -2.30 1.59 -6.40
N LEU A 48 -3.44 1.01 -6.76
CA LEU A 48 -3.54 -0.39 -7.18
C LEU A 48 -2.57 -0.78 -8.32
N PRO A 49 -2.48 -0.06 -9.45
CA PRO A 49 -1.51 -0.38 -10.50
C PRO A 49 -0.05 -0.27 -10.03
N ILE A 50 0.27 0.63 -9.10
CA ILE A 50 1.62 0.72 -8.50
C ILE A 50 1.88 -0.54 -7.66
N ALA A 51 0.93 -0.93 -6.81
CA ALA A 51 1.00 -2.12 -5.98
C ALA A 51 1.04 -3.45 -6.76
N LEU A 52 0.63 -3.45 -8.05
CA LEU A 52 0.82 -4.60 -8.94
C LEU A 52 2.27 -4.73 -9.45
N THR A 53 3.04 -3.64 -9.43
CA THR A 53 4.43 -3.61 -9.95
C THR A 53 5.49 -3.73 -8.85
N THR A 54 5.18 -3.27 -7.63
CA THR A 54 6.10 -3.28 -6.50
C THR A 54 5.39 -3.69 -5.23
N ASP A 55 6.09 -4.47 -4.41
CA ASP A 55 5.62 -4.85 -3.08
C ASP A 55 6.30 -4.02 -1.97
N VAL A 56 7.23 -3.13 -2.30
CA VAL A 56 7.98 -2.34 -1.32
C VAL A 56 7.05 -1.32 -0.63
N GLY A 57 6.73 -1.57 0.64
CA GLY A 57 5.75 -0.77 1.39
C GLY A 57 6.11 0.71 1.54
N THR A 58 7.40 1.04 1.67
CA THR A 58 7.86 2.43 1.76
C THR A 58 7.61 3.21 0.47
N VAL A 59 7.69 2.55 -0.70
CA VAL A 59 7.37 3.15 -1.99
C VAL A 59 5.88 3.45 -2.05
N LEU A 60 5.03 2.51 -1.64
CA LEU A 60 3.57 2.70 -1.66
C LEU A 60 3.11 3.85 -0.74
N VAL A 61 3.66 3.91 0.47
CA VAL A 61 3.35 4.99 1.42
C VAL A 61 3.88 6.34 0.91
N GLY A 62 5.10 6.37 0.35
CA GLY A 62 5.66 7.57 -0.28
C GLY A 62 4.78 8.08 -1.41
N SER A 63 4.40 7.21 -2.35
CA SER A 63 3.51 7.55 -3.47
C SER A 63 2.16 8.10 -3.01
N LEU A 64 1.58 7.58 -1.92
CA LEU A 64 0.34 8.13 -1.36
C LEU A 64 0.52 9.54 -0.80
N ILE A 65 1.63 9.81 -0.10
CA ILE A 65 1.91 11.12 0.46
C ILE A 65 2.10 12.16 -0.65
N ASP A 66 2.80 11.76 -1.71
CA ASP A 66 3.03 12.60 -2.89
C ASP A 66 1.71 12.88 -3.63
N GLU A 67 0.90 11.85 -3.89
CA GLU A 67 -0.41 12.03 -4.54
C GLU A 67 -1.36 12.90 -3.69
N MET A 68 -1.37 12.71 -2.37
CA MET A 68 -2.15 13.59 -1.47
C MET A 68 -1.66 15.04 -1.55
N ARG A 69 -0.36 15.27 -1.69
CA ARG A 69 0.20 16.62 -1.84
C ARG A 69 -0.21 17.25 -3.17
N GLU A 70 -0.12 16.51 -4.27
CA GLU A 70 -0.51 16.97 -5.61
C GLU A 70 -2.00 17.32 -5.68
N GLN A 71 -2.85 16.47 -5.12
CA GLN A 71 -4.29 16.70 -5.06
C GLN A 71 -4.74 17.67 -3.95
N LYS A 72 -3.80 18.24 -3.19
CA LYS A 72 -4.05 19.11 -2.03
C LYS A 72 -5.02 18.47 -1.03
N ILE A 73 -4.85 17.19 -0.75
CA ILE A 73 -5.60 16.46 0.27
C ILE A 73 -4.89 16.65 1.62
N LEU A 74 -5.66 16.98 2.65
CA LEU A 74 -5.14 16.99 4.02
C LEU A 74 -4.79 15.56 4.45
N ALA A 75 -3.51 15.29 4.66
CA ALA A 75 -3.04 13.97 5.03
C ALA A 75 -3.68 13.51 6.36
N PRO A 76 -4.27 12.30 6.41
CA PRO A 76 -4.79 11.72 7.65
C PRO A 76 -3.63 11.28 8.55
N ALA A 77 -3.95 10.64 9.69
CA ALA A 77 -2.92 10.00 10.51
C ALA A 77 -2.11 8.99 9.70
N LEU A 78 -0.79 8.90 9.96
CA LEU A 78 0.12 8.00 9.23
C LEU A 78 -0.39 6.55 9.20
N SER A 79 -0.95 6.07 10.32
CA SER A 79 -1.56 4.74 10.43
C SER A 79 -2.68 4.49 9.41
N THR A 80 -3.41 5.53 9.01
CA THR A 80 -4.45 5.43 7.97
C THR A 80 -3.83 5.28 6.59
N ILE A 81 -2.71 5.96 6.33
CA ILE A 81 -1.96 5.89 5.07
C ILE A 81 -1.32 4.50 4.93
N GLU A 82 -0.66 4.03 5.99
CA GLU A 82 -0.06 2.69 6.04
C GLU A 82 -1.11 1.60 5.83
N ARG A 83 -2.27 1.74 6.47
CA ARG A 83 -3.38 0.81 6.29
C ARG A 83 -3.87 0.78 4.84
N LEU A 84 -4.03 1.95 4.20
CA LEU A 84 -4.43 2.04 2.79
C LEU A 84 -3.41 1.33 1.88
N ALA A 85 -2.13 1.58 2.10
CA ALA A 85 -1.05 0.93 1.35
C ALA A 85 -1.10 -0.59 1.50
N TRP A 86 -1.24 -1.08 2.73
CA TRP A 86 -1.30 -2.52 3.00
C TRP A 86 -2.56 -3.19 2.43
N GLU A 87 -3.73 -2.57 2.58
CA GLU A 87 -4.98 -3.09 1.99
C GLU A 87 -4.89 -3.16 0.46
N THR A 88 -4.30 -2.13 -0.17
CA THR A 88 -4.12 -2.08 -1.62
C THR A 88 -3.12 -3.12 -2.09
N ARG A 89 -2.01 -3.32 -1.37
CA ARG A 89 -1.05 -4.40 -1.62
C ARG A 89 -1.72 -5.77 -1.57
N ARG A 90 -2.50 -6.07 -0.52
CA ARG A 90 -3.22 -7.35 -0.42
C ARG A 90 -4.24 -7.55 -1.55
N ARG A 91 -4.84 -6.46 -2.03
CA ARG A 91 -5.72 -6.50 -3.20
C ARG A 91 -4.95 -6.82 -4.48
N ALA A 92 -3.78 -6.20 -4.69
CA ALA A 92 -2.92 -6.48 -5.83
C ALA A 92 -2.46 -7.96 -5.85
N GLU A 93 -1.97 -8.47 -4.72
CA GLU A 93 -1.57 -9.88 -4.56
C GLU A 93 -2.71 -10.84 -4.91
N ARG A 94 -3.93 -10.55 -4.45
CA ARG A 94 -5.11 -11.36 -4.79
C ARG A 94 -5.45 -11.30 -6.27
N LEU A 95 -5.35 -10.13 -6.91
CA LEU A 95 -5.61 -10.00 -8.34
C LEU A 95 -4.61 -10.81 -9.17
N VAL A 96 -3.32 -10.74 -8.83
CA VAL A 96 -2.28 -11.55 -9.47
C VAL A 96 -2.58 -13.03 -9.32
N PHE A 97 -2.92 -13.48 -8.10
CA PHE A 97 -3.28 -14.87 -7.85
C PHE A 97 -4.48 -15.31 -8.69
N VAL A 98 -5.56 -14.52 -8.73
CA VAL A 98 -6.76 -14.85 -9.53
C VAL A 98 -6.44 -14.86 -11.02
N GLN A 99 -5.70 -13.89 -11.54
CA GLN A 99 -5.31 -13.85 -12.95
C GLN A 99 -4.47 -15.08 -13.35
N LEU A 100 -3.52 -15.49 -12.51
CA LEU A 100 -2.69 -16.67 -12.78
C LEU A 100 -3.48 -17.98 -12.69
N THR A 101 -4.52 -18.06 -11.85
CA THR A 101 -5.25 -19.30 -11.58
C THR A 101 -6.54 -19.47 -12.37
N THR A 102 -7.11 -18.40 -12.92
CA THR A 102 -8.37 -18.43 -13.70
C THR A 102 -8.21 -19.05 -15.07
N ALA A 103 -7.01 -19.02 -15.66
CA ALA A 103 -6.72 -19.63 -16.95
C ALA A 103 -6.25 -21.10 -16.85
N LEU A 104 -6.12 -21.65 -15.64
CA LEU A 104 -5.60 -23.00 -15.43
C LEU A 104 -6.73 -24.03 -15.42
N THR A 105 -6.59 -25.06 -16.25
CA THR A 105 -7.39 -26.29 -16.17
C THR A 105 -7.09 -27.06 -14.88
N ASP A 106 -7.99 -27.95 -14.44
CA ASP A 106 -7.80 -28.75 -13.22
C ASP A 106 -6.50 -29.57 -13.24
N VAL A 107 -6.09 -30.03 -14.43
CA VAL A 107 -4.82 -30.73 -14.66
C VAL A 107 -3.62 -29.81 -14.41
N GLN A 108 -3.66 -28.57 -14.91
CA GLN A 108 -2.58 -27.60 -14.70
C GLN A 108 -2.50 -27.12 -13.25
N ARG A 109 -3.64 -27.03 -12.55
CA ARG A 109 -3.68 -26.74 -11.11
C ARG A 109 -3.00 -27.85 -10.30
N ALA A 110 -3.33 -29.12 -10.58
CA ALA A 110 -2.69 -30.26 -9.92
C ALA A 110 -1.17 -30.32 -10.18
N GLN A 111 -0.73 -29.96 -11.39
CA GLN A 111 0.70 -29.84 -11.71
C GLN A 111 1.37 -28.69 -10.95
N LEU A 112 0.71 -27.54 -10.83
CA LEU A 112 1.22 -26.40 -10.06
C LEU A 112 1.33 -26.74 -8.57
N ASP A 113 0.33 -27.41 -8.01
CA ASP A 113 0.33 -27.87 -6.62
C ASP A 113 1.45 -28.89 -6.39
N ALA A 114 1.70 -29.79 -7.34
CA ALA A 114 2.82 -30.74 -7.28
C ALA A 114 4.19 -30.05 -7.28
N LEU A 115 4.33 -28.86 -7.89
CA LEU A 115 5.57 -28.07 -7.85
C LEU A 115 5.84 -27.45 -6.47
N LEU A 116 4.82 -27.32 -5.62
CA LEU A 116 4.91 -26.84 -4.24
C LEU A 116 5.15 -27.97 -3.22
N VAL A 117 5.03 -29.24 -3.64
CA VAL A 117 5.33 -30.39 -2.78
C VAL A 117 6.84 -30.59 -2.69
N VAL A 118 7.35 -30.68 -1.47
CA VAL A 118 8.73 -31.10 -1.22
C VAL A 118 8.80 -32.61 -1.41
N GLN A 119 9.53 -33.04 -2.45
CA GLN A 119 9.75 -34.46 -2.72
C GLN A 119 10.41 -35.14 -1.51
N PRO A 120 10.06 -36.40 -1.16
CA PRO A 120 10.68 -37.09 -0.04
C PRO A 120 12.20 -37.20 -0.25
N GLY A 121 12.96 -36.59 0.66
CA GLY A 121 14.42 -36.50 0.59
C GLY A 121 14.99 -35.17 0.04
N ALA A 122 14.15 -34.30 -0.52
CA ALA A 122 14.54 -32.96 -0.95
C ALA A 122 14.31 -31.93 0.17
N ARG A 123 15.13 -30.87 0.22
CA ARG A 123 14.99 -29.76 1.18
C ARG A 123 14.28 -28.54 0.58
N LEU A 124 14.11 -28.54 -0.74
CA LEU A 124 13.51 -27.47 -1.54
C LEU A 124 12.42 -28.06 -2.42
N THR A 125 11.39 -27.26 -2.71
CA THR A 125 10.35 -27.62 -3.68
C THR A 125 10.90 -27.52 -5.11
N THR A 126 10.29 -28.23 -6.06
CA THR A 126 10.67 -28.16 -7.48
C THR A 126 10.58 -26.72 -8.01
N LEU A 127 9.62 -25.93 -7.52
CA LEU A 127 9.52 -24.50 -7.83
C LEU A 127 10.75 -23.72 -7.33
N ALA A 128 11.20 -23.96 -6.09
CA ALA A 128 12.36 -23.27 -5.53
C ALA A 128 13.68 -23.58 -6.28
N MET A 129 13.73 -24.67 -7.06
CA MET A 129 14.87 -25.03 -7.91
C MET A 129 14.86 -24.38 -9.29
N LEU A 130 13.73 -23.82 -9.74
CA LEU A 130 13.54 -23.19 -11.05
C LEU A 130 13.79 -21.67 -11.04
N ARG A 131 14.34 -21.15 -9.95
CA ARG A 131 14.67 -19.74 -9.75
C ARG A 131 16.09 -19.45 -10.20
#